data_AF-A0A379U2B2-F1
#
_entry.id   AF-A0A379U2B2-F1
#
_cell.length_a   1.000
_cell.length_b   1.000
_cell.length_c   1.000
_cell.angle_alpha   90.00
_cell.angle_beta   90.00
_cell.angle_gamma   90.00
#
_symmetry.space_group_name_H-M   'P 1'
#
loop_
_entity.id
_entity.type
_entity.pdbx_description
1 polymer ?
#
loop_
_entity_poly.entity_id
_entity_poly.type
_entity_poly.pdbx_seq_one_letter_code
_entity_poly.pdbx_strand_id
1 'polypeptide(L)'
;MPSSDTFIEKDASVNEHIEQMRLSATKALLERRDVVVVASVSAIYGLGDPDLYLKMMLHLTVGMLIDQRAILRRLAELQYTRNDQAFQRGTFRVRGEVIDIFPAESDDIALRVELFDEEVERLSLFDPLTGQVESTVPRYTIYPKTHYVTPRERILQAMEEIKDELADRRKVLLANNKLLEEQRLSQRTQFDLEMMNELGYCSGIENYSRFLSGRGPGEPPPTLFDYLPADGLLVVDESHVTIPQIGGMYRGDRARKETLVEYGFRLPSALDNRPLKFEEFEALAPQTIYVSATPGNYELEKSGDEVVDQVVRPTGLLDPIIEVRPVATQVDDLLSEIRQRAVINERVLVTTLTKRMAEDLTEYLEEHGERVRYLHSDIDTVERMEIIRDLRLGEFDVLVGINLLREGLDMPEVSLVAILDADKEGFLRSERSLIQTIGRAARNVNGKAILYGDKITPSMAKAIGETERRREKQQKYNEEHGITPQGLNKKVVDILALGQNIAKTKAKGKGKGRSTAKAGIVELDMTPKALQQKIHELEGQMMKHAQNLEFEEAAQIRDQLHQLRELFIAAS
;
A
#
# COMPACT_ATOMS: atom_id res chain seq x y z
N MET A 1 -23.08 9.65 11.17
CA MET A 1 -24.12 9.11 10.28
C MET A 1 -25.43 9.83 10.56
N PRO A 2 -25.95 10.63 9.62
CA PRO A 2 -27.17 11.40 9.82
C PRO A 2 -28.39 10.55 10.19
N SER A 3 -28.51 9.35 9.61
CA SER A 3 -29.63 8.44 9.84
C SER A 3 -29.70 7.86 11.26
N SER A 4 -28.60 7.84 12.00
CA SER A 4 -28.50 7.25 13.35
C SER A 4 -28.01 8.24 14.41
N ASP A 5 -27.85 9.52 14.06
CA ASP A 5 -27.24 10.58 14.87
C ASP A 5 -25.93 10.17 15.57
N THR A 6 -25.14 9.30 14.92
CA THR A 6 -23.91 8.74 15.50
C THR A 6 -22.69 9.47 14.95
N PHE A 7 -21.88 10.06 15.83
CA PHE A 7 -20.53 10.51 15.45
C PHE A 7 -19.56 9.34 15.59
N ILE A 8 -18.88 9.00 14.50
CA ILE A 8 -17.82 7.99 14.50
C ILE A 8 -16.52 8.76 14.67
N GLU A 9 -15.88 8.62 15.83
CA GLU A 9 -14.53 9.15 16.02
C GLU A 9 -13.56 8.47 15.08
N LYS A 10 -12.52 9.20 14.68
CA LYS A 10 -11.44 8.64 13.86
C LYS A 10 -10.66 7.67 14.72
N ASP A 11 -11.06 6.41 14.72
CA ASP A 11 -10.28 5.32 15.27
C ASP A 11 -9.28 4.85 14.18
N ALA A 12 -8.03 5.28 14.32
CA ALA A 12 -6.96 4.93 13.41
C ALA A 12 -5.71 4.61 14.22
N SER A 13 -5.25 3.37 14.12
CA SER A 13 -3.90 3.02 14.56
C SER A 13 -2.94 3.29 13.40
N VAL A 14 -1.95 4.13 13.66
CA VAL A 14 -0.91 4.44 12.69
C VAL A 14 0.12 3.31 12.73
N ASN A 15 0.38 2.67 11.60
CA ASN A 15 1.49 1.72 11.49
C ASN A 15 2.80 2.52 11.35
N GLU A 16 3.63 2.49 12.39
CA GLU A 16 4.89 3.23 12.46
C GLU A 16 5.84 2.88 11.30
N HIS A 17 5.81 1.64 10.82
CA HIS A 17 6.65 1.21 9.71
C HIS A 17 6.20 1.83 8.39
N ILE A 18 4.89 1.92 8.14
CA ILE A 18 4.36 2.57 6.94
C ILE A 18 4.68 4.07 6.95
N GLU A 19 4.53 4.75 8.10
CA GLU A 19 4.92 6.16 8.20
C GLU A 19 6.41 6.38 7.97
N GLN A 20 7.27 5.51 8.50
CA GLN A 20 8.70 5.56 8.21
C GLN A 20 8.98 5.37 6.71
N MET A 21 8.34 4.40 6.04
CA MET A 21 8.48 4.22 4.58
C MET A 21 8.01 5.45 3.80
N ARG A 22 6.92 6.10 4.23
CA ARG A 22 6.43 7.35 3.62
C ARG A 22 7.45 8.48 3.74
N LEU A 23 8.02 8.69 4.93
CA LEU A 23 9.07 9.69 5.16
C LEU A 23 10.33 9.38 4.35
N SER A 24 10.74 8.12 4.31
CA SER A 24 11.88 7.65 3.51
C SER A 24 11.66 7.91 2.02
N ALA A 25 10.46 7.66 1.49
CA ALA A 25 10.13 7.92 0.08
C ALA A 25 10.24 9.41 -0.26
N THR A 26 9.67 10.29 0.56
CA THR A 26 9.76 11.75 0.33
C THR A 26 11.18 12.28 0.48
N LYS A 27 11.95 11.78 1.44
CA LYS A 27 13.38 12.13 1.58
C LYS A 27 14.16 11.70 0.34
N ALA A 28 13.98 10.47 -0.11
CA ALA A 28 14.69 9.95 -1.28
C ALA A 28 14.42 10.81 -2.52
N LEU A 29 13.17 11.18 -2.77
CA LEU A 29 12.79 12.06 -3.89
C LEU A 29 13.48 13.45 -3.83
N LEU A 30 13.73 13.96 -2.62
CA LEU A 30 14.40 15.25 -2.42
C LEU A 30 15.93 15.17 -2.50
N GLU A 31 16.53 14.05 -2.09
CA GLU A 31 17.99 13.90 -1.99
C GLU A 31 18.64 13.34 -3.27
N ARG A 32 17.93 12.50 -4.04
CA ARG A 32 18.53 11.78 -5.18
C ARG A 32 17.56 11.57 -6.34
N ARG A 33 18.09 11.26 -7.52
CA ARG A 33 17.31 11.04 -8.76
C ARG A 33 17.05 9.58 -9.08
N ASP A 34 17.84 8.66 -8.54
CA ASP A 34 17.72 7.22 -8.72
C ASP A 34 16.67 6.62 -7.77
N VAL A 35 15.42 7.09 -7.85
CA VAL A 35 14.33 6.71 -6.93
C VAL A 35 13.19 6.07 -7.70
N VAL A 36 12.73 4.93 -7.21
CA VAL A 36 11.46 4.32 -7.63
C VAL A 36 10.57 4.26 -6.40
N VAL A 37 9.41 4.90 -6.47
CA VAL A 37 8.40 4.88 -5.41
C VAL A 37 7.20 4.08 -5.92
N VAL A 38 6.85 3.01 -5.22
CA VAL A 38 5.59 2.29 -5.42
C VAL A 38 4.59 2.86 -4.44
N ALA A 39 3.52 3.46 -4.94
CA ALA A 39 2.51 4.11 -4.13
C ALA A 39 1.11 3.65 -4.52
N SER A 40 0.24 3.53 -3.52
CA SER A 40 -1.20 3.40 -3.74
C SER A 40 -1.80 4.76 -4.16
N VAL A 41 -3.13 4.82 -4.29
CA VAL A 41 -3.86 6.08 -4.44
C VAL A 41 -3.59 7.09 -3.31
N SER A 42 -2.90 6.71 -2.23
CA SER A 42 -2.36 7.67 -1.26
C SER A 42 -1.46 8.74 -1.87
N ALA A 43 -0.88 8.51 -3.05
CA ALA A 43 -0.04 9.49 -3.76
C ALA A 43 -0.79 10.78 -4.13
N ILE A 44 -2.11 10.70 -4.35
CA ILE A 44 -2.96 11.85 -4.69
C ILE A 44 -3.58 12.53 -3.46
N TYR A 45 -3.28 12.05 -2.25
CA TYR A 45 -3.76 12.66 -1.01
C TYR A 45 -2.80 13.75 -0.52
N GLY A 46 -3.36 14.68 0.25
CA GLY A 46 -2.63 15.79 0.84
C GLY A 46 -1.42 15.35 1.65
N LEU A 47 -0.28 15.96 1.37
CA LEU A 47 0.99 15.85 2.06
C LEU A 47 1.41 17.26 2.50
N GLY A 48 2.46 17.35 3.31
CA GLY A 48 3.11 18.61 3.62
C GLY A 48 3.63 19.30 2.37
N ASP A 49 3.61 20.62 2.37
CA ASP A 49 4.26 21.41 1.32
C ASP A 49 5.78 21.11 1.31
N PRO A 50 6.36 20.73 0.15
CA PRO A 50 7.77 20.34 0.07
C PRO A 50 8.72 21.48 0.47
N ASP A 51 8.41 22.74 0.13
CA ASP A 51 9.25 23.88 0.49
C ASP A 51 9.20 24.16 2.00
N LEU A 52 8.02 24.06 2.61
CA LEU A 52 7.90 24.16 4.07
C LEU A 52 8.61 23.00 4.78
N TYR A 53 8.48 21.78 4.26
CA TYR A 53 9.14 20.59 4.79
C TYR A 53 10.67 20.73 4.74
N LEU A 54 11.21 21.22 3.62
CA LEU A 54 12.65 21.49 3.46
C LEU A 54 13.13 22.61 4.41
N LYS A 55 12.36 23.68 4.59
CA LYS A 55 12.69 24.78 5.53
C LYS A 55 12.77 24.34 6.99
N MET A 56 12.10 23.23 7.34
CA MET A 56 12.07 22.72 8.70
C MET A 56 13.29 21.84 9.03
N MET A 57 14.04 21.35 8.03
CA MET A 57 15.20 20.48 8.26
C MET A 57 16.21 21.07 9.25
N LEU A 58 16.89 20.18 9.96
CA LEU A 58 18.05 20.51 10.80
C LEU A 58 19.30 19.94 10.14
N HIS A 59 20.17 20.83 9.64
CA HIS A 59 21.47 20.47 9.10
C HIS A 59 22.52 20.58 10.19
N LEU A 60 23.28 19.50 10.38
CA LEU A 60 24.45 19.46 11.27
C LEU A 60 25.68 19.15 10.43
N THR A 61 26.76 19.89 10.68
CA THR A 61 28.06 19.69 10.04
C THR A 61 29.14 19.74 11.11
N VAL A 62 30.16 18.90 10.99
CA VAL A 62 31.32 18.95 11.88
C VAL A 62 31.98 20.33 11.79
N GLY A 63 32.28 20.96 12.92
CA GLY A 63 32.78 22.32 13.05
C GLY A 63 31.70 23.42 13.06
N MET A 64 30.41 23.04 13.04
CA MET A 64 29.32 24.01 13.16
C MET A 64 29.25 24.56 14.59
N LEU A 65 29.24 25.90 14.72
CA LEU A 65 28.99 26.57 15.99
C LEU A 65 27.49 26.58 16.30
N ILE A 66 27.08 25.74 17.25
CA ILE A 66 25.69 25.62 17.70
C ILE A 66 25.65 25.07 19.13
N ASP A 67 24.87 25.71 20.00
CA ASP A 67 24.71 25.25 21.37
C ASP A 67 23.74 24.06 21.46
N GLN A 68 23.90 23.25 22.50
CA GLN A 68 23.02 22.11 22.75
C GLN A 68 21.55 22.51 22.77
N ARG A 69 21.20 23.63 23.42
CA ARG A 69 19.79 24.02 23.60
C ARG A 69 19.13 24.41 22.28
N ALA A 70 19.84 24.99 21.32
CA ALA A 70 19.32 25.24 19.99
C ALA A 70 19.00 23.94 19.25
N ILE A 71 19.87 22.94 19.31
CA ILE A 71 19.61 21.62 18.71
C ILE A 71 18.33 21.01 19.30
N LEU A 72 18.20 21.00 20.63
CA LEU A 72 17.03 20.42 21.30
C LEU A 72 15.73 21.16 20.96
N ARG A 73 15.77 22.49 20.89
CA ARG A 73 14.62 23.31 20.48
C ARG A 73 14.22 22.99 19.04
N ARG A 74 15.20 22.88 18.14
CA ARG A 74 14.94 22.55 16.74
C ARG A 74 14.39 21.14 16.57
N LEU A 75 14.88 20.16 17.33
CA LEU A 75 14.31 18.80 17.35
C LEU A 75 12.86 18.79 17.83
N ALA A 76 12.52 19.60 18.84
CA ALA A 76 11.14 19.75 19.29
C ALA A 76 10.24 20.39 18.22
N GLU A 77 10.74 21.39 17.48
CA GLU A 77 10.03 21.97 16.31
C GLU A 77 9.83 20.96 15.19
N LEU A 78 10.77 20.03 15.01
CA LEU A 78 10.66 18.87 14.12
C LEU A 78 9.73 17.76 14.65
N GLN A 79 9.09 18.00 15.80
CA GLN A 79 8.20 17.09 16.51
C GLN A 79 8.86 15.81 17.05
N TYR A 80 10.17 15.85 17.28
CA TYR A 80 10.84 14.77 18.00
C TYR A 80 10.56 14.89 19.50
N THR A 81 10.42 13.73 20.14
CA THR A 81 10.14 13.67 21.58
C THR A 81 11.41 13.33 22.33
N ARG A 82 11.70 14.05 23.42
CA ARG A 82 12.81 13.67 24.31
C ARG A 82 12.42 12.41 25.08
N ASN A 83 13.20 11.35 24.96
CA ASN A 83 13.00 10.12 25.73
C ASN A 83 14.34 9.49 26.11
N ASP A 84 14.77 9.75 27.34
CA ASP A 84 16.05 9.26 27.86
C ASP A 84 16.02 7.76 28.23
N GLN A 85 14.82 7.18 28.43
CA GLN A 85 14.62 5.78 28.84
C GLN A 85 14.41 4.84 27.66
N ALA A 86 13.50 5.19 26.74
CA ALA A 86 13.19 4.40 25.55
C ALA A 86 13.61 5.16 24.29
N PHE A 87 14.75 4.74 23.72
CA PHE A 87 15.27 5.31 22.49
C PHE A 87 14.63 4.61 21.29
N GLN A 88 13.72 5.30 20.60
CA GLN A 88 12.86 4.80 19.54
C GLN A 88 12.85 5.81 18.39
N ARG A 89 12.34 5.41 17.21
CA ARG A 89 12.27 6.31 16.05
C ARG A 89 11.50 7.59 16.38
N GLY A 90 11.99 8.73 15.90
CA GLY A 90 11.38 10.04 16.19
C GLY A 90 11.60 10.51 17.63
N THR A 91 12.54 9.93 18.37
CA THR A 91 12.96 10.41 19.69
C THR A 91 14.43 10.82 19.73
N PHE A 92 14.79 11.63 20.73
CA PHE A 92 16.18 11.95 21.05
C PHE A 92 16.42 11.81 22.55
N ARG A 93 17.68 11.60 22.93
CA ARG A 93 18.14 11.58 24.33
C ARG A 93 19.41 12.37 24.49
N VAL A 94 19.63 12.87 25.71
CA VAL A 94 20.76 13.77 26.01
C VAL A 94 21.59 13.20 27.16
N ARG A 95 22.89 13.07 26.97
CA ARG A 95 23.85 12.58 27.96
C ARG A 95 25.08 13.48 27.99
N GLY A 96 25.08 14.49 28.87
CA GLY A 96 26.14 15.50 28.90
C GLY A 96 26.16 16.27 27.58
N GLU A 97 27.28 16.23 26.87
CA GLU A 97 27.49 16.90 25.56
C GLU A 97 27.10 16.01 24.36
N VAL A 98 26.64 14.79 24.63
CA VAL A 98 26.23 13.84 23.59
C VAL A 98 24.72 13.87 23.41
N ILE A 99 24.27 14.09 22.17
CA ILE A 99 22.87 14.03 21.77
C ILE A 99 22.72 12.85 20.81
N ASP A 100 21.97 11.84 21.24
CA ASP A 100 21.58 10.73 20.37
C ASP A 100 20.19 11.02 19.81
N ILE A 101 20.04 10.94 18.49
CA ILE A 101 18.82 11.24 17.74
C ILE A 101 18.49 10.03 16.88
N PHE A 102 17.28 9.50 16.97
CA PHE A 102 16.82 8.43 16.08
C PHE A 102 15.91 9.03 15.00
N PRO A 103 16.40 9.27 13.78
CA PRO A 103 15.62 9.91 12.72
C PRO A 103 14.34 9.13 12.41
N ALA A 104 13.23 9.83 12.18
CA ALA A 104 11.93 9.21 11.96
C ALA A 104 11.85 8.44 10.64
N GLU A 105 12.65 8.85 9.65
CA GLU A 105 12.73 8.22 8.34
C GLU A 105 13.73 7.06 8.29
N SER A 106 14.57 6.91 9.31
CA SER A 106 15.59 5.86 9.37
C SER A 106 14.97 4.53 9.81
N ASP A 107 15.46 3.44 9.24
CA ASP A 107 15.01 2.10 9.62
C ASP A 107 15.76 1.62 10.88
N ASP A 108 17.08 1.60 10.84
CA ASP A 108 17.92 0.95 11.85
C ASP A 108 19.10 1.79 12.33
N ILE A 109 19.33 2.97 11.74
CA ILE A 109 20.50 3.80 12.06
C ILE A 109 20.07 5.05 12.84
N ALA A 110 20.75 5.31 13.95
CA ALA A 110 20.64 6.55 14.72
C ALA A 110 21.87 7.45 14.51
N LEU A 111 21.69 8.74 14.77
CA LEU A 111 22.74 9.75 14.74
C LEU A 111 23.17 10.10 16.16
N ARG A 112 24.47 10.04 16.42
CA ARG A 112 25.11 10.60 17.61
C ARG A 112 25.81 11.91 17.24
N VAL A 113 25.46 12.97 17.96
CA VAL A 113 26.06 14.30 17.87
C VAL A 113 26.87 14.52 19.14
N GLU A 114 28.19 14.63 19.00
CA GLU A 114 29.11 14.97 20.08
C GLU A 114 29.47 16.45 19.94
N LEU A 115 29.18 17.22 20.99
CA LEU A 115 29.53 18.63 21.09
C LEU A 115 30.79 18.79 21.95
N PHE A 116 31.57 19.83 21.65
CA PHE A 116 32.60 20.36 22.53
C PHE A 116 32.31 21.84 22.73
N ASP A 117 31.90 22.24 23.94
CA ASP A 117 31.32 23.56 24.23
C ASP A 117 30.14 23.92 23.28
N GLU A 118 30.37 24.83 22.32
CA GLU A 118 29.38 25.29 21.35
C GLU A 118 29.72 24.85 19.91
N GLU A 119 30.50 23.77 19.75
CA GLU A 119 30.93 23.27 18.44
C GLU A 119 30.55 21.79 18.26
N VAL A 120 30.06 21.42 17.07
CA VAL A 120 29.87 20.01 16.69
C VAL A 120 31.23 19.39 16.40
N GLU A 121 31.74 18.61 17.35
CA GLU A 121 33.03 17.92 17.22
C GLU A 121 32.92 16.70 16.30
N ARG A 122 31.85 15.90 16.45
CA ARG A 122 31.70 14.65 15.72
C ARG A 122 30.25 14.25 15.48
N LEU A 123 30.00 13.72 14.28
CA LEU A 123 28.76 13.07 13.90
C LEU A 123 29.02 11.59 13.60
N SER A 124 28.36 10.70 14.33
CA SER A 124 28.52 9.25 14.18
C SER A 124 27.18 8.58 13.92
N LEU A 125 27.13 7.71 12.92
CA LEU A 125 26.02 6.81 12.67
C LEU A 125 26.22 5.53 13.48
N PHE A 126 25.20 5.10 14.21
CA PHE A 126 25.31 3.96 15.11
C PHE A 126 24.00 3.17 15.22
N ASP A 127 24.12 1.91 15.60
CA ASP A 127 22.98 1.04 15.88
C ASP A 127 22.35 1.43 17.24
N PRO A 128 21.07 1.88 17.28
CA PRO A 128 20.41 2.35 18.48
C PRO A 128 20.25 1.26 19.56
N LEU A 129 20.28 -0.01 19.17
CA LEU A 129 20.09 -1.15 20.05
C LEU A 129 21.40 -1.57 20.73
N THR A 130 22.46 -1.77 19.94
CA THR A 130 23.77 -2.24 20.45
C THR A 130 24.69 -1.10 20.87
N GLY A 131 24.45 0.12 20.37
CA GLY A 131 25.35 1.26 20.54
C GLY A 131 26.60 1.20 19.66
N GLN A 132 26.73 0.19 18.78
CA GLN A 132 27.88 0.04 17.90
C GLN A 132 27.90 1.15 16.84
N VAL A 133 29.01 1.89 16.80
CA VAL A 133 29.24 2.90 15.77
C VAL A 133 29.56 2.23 14.44
N GLU A 134 28.79 2.54 13.40
CA GLU A 134 29.02 2.02 12.05
C GLU A 134 30.00 2.90 11.28
N SER A 135 29.78 4.22 11.30
CA SER A 135 30.58 5.16 10.55
C SER A 135 30.50 6.58 11.12
N THR A 136 31.45 7.42 10.75
CA THR A 136 31.44 8.86 11.04
C THR A 136 31.16 9.63 9.76
N VAL A 137 30.32 10.66 9.84
CA VAL A 137 29.92 11.46 8.68
C VAL A 137 30.31 12.93 8.89
N PRO A 138 30.69 13.67 7.83
CA PRO A 138 31.04 15.08 7.96
C PRO A 138 29.81 15.99 8.14
N ARG A 139 28.66 15.55 7.64
CA ARG A 139 27.37 16.26 7.71
C ARG A 139 26.22 15.28 7.80
N TYR A 140 25.14 15.69 8.44
CA TYR A 140 23.89 14.93 8.50
C TYR A 140 22.69 15.89 8.51
N THR A 141 21.61 15.52 7.81
CA THR A 141 20.36 16.27 7.78
C THR A 141 19.28 15.48 8.49
N ILE A 142 18.65 16.08 9.49
CA ILE A 142 17.54 15.51 10.24
C ILE A 142 16.25 16.07 9.67
N TYR A 143 15.36 15.16 9.25
CA TYR A 143 14.07 15.49 8.66
C TYR A 143 12.96 15.53 9.72
N PRO A 144 11.87 16.30 9.49
CA PRO A 144 10.73 16.32 10.39
C PRO A 144 10.06 14.95 10.58
N LYS A 145 9.54 14.68 11.78
CA LYS A 145 8.86 13.41 12.13
C LYS A 145 7.54 13.20 11.37
N THR A 146 6.95 14.26 10.84
CA THR A 146 5.71 14.20 10.05
C THR A 146 5.79 15.11 8.84
N HIS A 147 5.00 14.84 7.81
CA HIS A 147 4.89 15.73 6.66
C HIS A 147 4.16 17.04 7.00
N TYR A 148 3.30 17.09 8.02
CA TYR A 148 2.53 18.30 8.35
C TYR A 148 3.25 19.29 9.27
N VAL A 149 4.59 19.27 9.31
CA VAL A 149 5.34 20.26 10.09
C VAL A 149 5.34 21.61 9.40
N THR A 150 4.98 22.65 10.14
CA THR A 150 4.83 24.02 9.64
C THR A 150 5.58 24.99 10.56
N PRO A 151 6.28 26.02 10.02
CA PRO A 151 6.94 27.04 10.85
C PRO A 151 5.94 27.79 11.75
N ARG A 152 6.39 28.19 12.95
CA ARG A 152 5.55 28.87 13.95
C ARG A 152 4.88 30.14 13.41
N GLU A 153 5.58 30.93 12.61
CA GLU A 153 5.04 32.14 11.99
C GLU A 153 3.83 31.85 11.10
N ARG A 154 3.89 30.75 10.33
CA ARG A 154 2.78 30.33 9.46
C ARG A 154 1.61 29.78 10.26
N ILE A 155 1.87 29.08 11.37
CA ILE A 155 0.80 28.63 12.30
C ILE A 155 0.04 29.84 12.86
N LEU A 156 0.74 30.87 13.32
CA LEU A 156 0.09 32.08 13.86
C LEU A 156 -0.75 32.81 12.80
N GLN A 157 -0.27 32.91 11.57
CA GLN A 157 -1.06 33.46 10.46
C GLN A 157 -2.30 32.62 10.16
N ALA A 158 -2.14 31.30 10.05
CA ALA A 158 -3.24 30.37 9.81
C ALA A 158 -4.30 30.46 10.90
N MET A 159 -3.91 30.66 12.17
CA MET A 159 -4.86 30.81 13.28
C MET A 159 -5.77 32.03 13.12
N GLU A 160 -5.26 33.16 12.61
CA GLU A 160 -6.10 34.33 12.33
C GLU A 160 -7.06 34.07 11.17
N GLU A 161 -6.58 33.45 10.08
CA GLU A 161 -7.41 33.04 8.93
C GLU A 161 -8.54 32.06 9.35
N ILE A 162 -8.24 31.13 10.28
CA ILE A 162 -9.22 30.19 10.84
C ILE A 162 -10.26 30.90 11.71
N LYS A 163 -9.85 31.90 12.51
CA LYS A 163 -10.78 32.69 13.33
C LYS A 163 -11.76 33.46 12.47
N ASP A 164 -11.29 34.03 11.36
CA ASP A 164 -12.13 34.76 10.40
C ASP A 164 -13.16 33.82 9.75
N GLU A 165 -12.73 32.66 9.26
CA GLU A 165 -13.66 31.66 8.68
C GLU A 165 -14.67 31.17 9.72
N LEU A 166 -14.24 30.93 10.96
CA LEU A 166 -15.13 30.55 12.05
C LEU A 166 -16.19 31.64 12.29
N ALA A 167 -15.78 32.91 12.37
CA ALA A 167 -16.70 34.02 12.60
C ALA A 167 -17.76 34.12 11.49
N ASP A 168 -17.37 33.95 10.22
CA ASP A 168 -18.30 33.99 9.10
C ASP A 168 -19.21 32.75 9.05
N ARG A 169 -18.66 31.57 9.31
CA ARG A 169 -19.46 30.34 9.35
C ARG A 169 -20.49 30.38 10.48
N ARG A 170 -20.14 30.94 11.64
CA ARG A 170 -21.08 31.13 12.77
C ARG A 170 -22.26 32.01 12.38
N LYS A 171 -22.04 33.14 11.69
CA LYS A 171 -23.13 34.01 11.20
C LYS A 171 -24.12 33.23 10.34
N VAL A 172 -23.62 32.40 9.42
CA VAL A 172 -24.45 31.57 8.53
C VAL A 172 -25.24 30.53 9.30
N LEU A 173 -24.63 29.85 10.27
CA LEU A 173 -25.31 28.82 11.08
C LEU A 173 -26.41 29.44 11.97
N LEU A 174 -26.13 30.57 12.62
CA LEU A 174 -27.10 31.29 13.45
C LEU A 174 -28.27 31.83 12.61
N ALA A 175 -28.00 32.42 11.44
CA ALA A 175 -29.03 32.91 10.54
C ALA A 175 -29.98 31.80 10.05
N ASN A 176 -29.49 30.56 9.97
CA ASN A 176 -30.27 29.38 9.57
C ASN A 176 -30.85 28.59 10.77
N ASN A 177 -30.80 29.13 12.00
CA ASN A 177 -31.24 28.46 13.23
C ASN A 177 -30.55 27.10 13.51
N LYS A 178 -29.33 26.89 12.99
CA LYS A 178 -28.49 25.71 13.24
C LYS A 178 -27.65 25.90 14.51
N LEU A 179 -28.33 25.99 15.66
CA LEU A 179 -27.71 26.35 16.95
C LEU A 179 -26.77 25.27 17.49
N LEU A 180 -27.13 24.00 17.33
CA LEU A 180 -26.33 22.87 17.82
C LEU A 180 -25.03 22.74 17.02
N GLU A 181 -25.11 22.89 15.70
CA GLU A 181 -23.97 22.85 14.79
C GLU A 181 -23.03 24.02 15.04
N GLU A 182 -23.57 25.23 15.31
CA GLU A 182 -22.76 26.39 15.66
C GLU A 182 -21.98 26.18 16.95
N GLN A 183 -22.66 25.73 18.02
CA GLN A 183 -22.03 25.50 19.31
C GLN A 183 -20.93 24.45 19.20
N ARG A 184 -21.21 23.34 18.50
CA ARG A 184 -20.27 22.25 18.24
C ARG A 184 -19.04 22.74 17.47
N LEU A 185 -19.24 23.49 16.39
CA LEU A 185 -18.17 23.99 15.54
C LEU A 185 -17.27 24.96 16.32
N SER A 186 -17.89 25.89 17.05
CA SER A 186 -17.18 26.89 17.85
C SER A 186 -16.32 26.25 18.93
N GLN A 187 -16.87 25.32 19.72
CA GLN A 187 -16.12 24.64 20.78
C GLN A 187 -14.92 23.86 20.24
N ARG A 188 -15.12 23.08 19.16
CA ARG A 188 -14.04 22.27 18.57
C ARG A 188 -12.94 23.15 17.97
N THR A 189 -13.33 24.17 17.21
CA THR A 189 -12.36 25.05 16.54
C THR A 189 -11.56 25.88 17.54
N GLN A 190 -12.19 26.35 18.63
CA GLN A 190 -11.48 27.07 19.70
C GLN A 190 -10.48 26.18 20.41
N PHE A 191 -10.87 24.95 20.75
CA PHE A 191 -9.93 23.96 21.31
C PHE A 191 -8.76 23.68 20.37
N ASP A 192 -9.02 23.47 19.08
CA ASP A 192 -7.96 23.25 18.09
C ASP A 192 -7.02 24.46 17.97
N LEU A 193 -7.55 25.69 18.04
CA LEU A 193 -6.75 26.94 18.05
C LEU A 193 -5.90 27.10 19.31
N GLU A 194 -6.41 26.74 20.49
CA GLU A 194 -5.65 26.75 21.75
C GLU A 194 -4.48 25.77 21.68
N MET A 195 -4.73 24.55 21.18
CA MET A 195 -3.71 23.53 20.99
C MET A 195 -2.64 23.96 19.98
N MET A 196 -3.05 24.57 18.86
CA MET A 196 -2.13 25.15 17.88
C MET A 196 -1.26 26.27 18.48
N ASN A 197 -1.82 27.10 19.38
CA ASN A 197 -1.08 28.18 20.04
C ASN A 197 -0.02 27.66 21.02
N GLU A 198 -0.39 26.69 21.86
CA GLU A 198 0.46 26.17 22.93
C GLU A 198 1.50 25.16 22.44
N LEU A 199 1.08 24.21 21.60
CA LEU A 199 1.90 23.08 21.17
C LEU A 199 2.43 23.21 19.74
N GLY A 200 1.92 24.15 18.94
CA GLY A 200 2.22 24.23 17.51
C GLY A 200 1.57 23.12 16.69
N TYR A 201 0.67 22.33 17.28
CA TYR A 201 -0.11 21.31 16.57
C TYR A 201 -1.43 21.01 17.29
N CYS A 202 -2.38 20.39 16.59
CA CYS A 202 -3.62 19.86 17.16
C CYS A 202 -3.96 18.49 16.53
N SER A 203 -4.87 17.75 17.16
CA SER A 203 -5.35 16.49 16.59
C SER A 203 -6.25 16.76 15.37
N GLY A 204 -5.92 16.19 14.23
CA GLY A 204 -6.64 16.47 12.99
C GLY A 204 -6.20 17.77 12.32
N ILE A 205 -4.96 18.22 12.55
CA ILE A 205 -4.37 19.42 11.95
C ILE A 205 -4.46 19.45 10.42
N GLU A 206 -4.54 18.28 9.77
CA GLU A 206 -4.71 18.17 8.31
C GLU A 206 -5.99 18.87 7.82
N ASN A 207 -7.01 19.03 8.66
CA ASN A 207 -8.24 19.73 8.31
C ASN A 207 -8.05 21.23 8.10
N TYR A 208 -6.92 21.78 8.57
CA TYR A 208 -6.50 23.17 8.37
C TYR A 208 -5.39 23.30 7.32
N SER A 209 -5.09 22.23 6.57
CA SER A 209 -3.98 22.18 5.60
C SER A 209 -4.00 23.30 4.57
N ARG A 210 -5.18 23.79 4.14
CA ARG A 210 -5.28 24.97 3.27
C ARG A 210 -4.62 26.20 3.90
N PHE A 211 -4.98 26.51 5.14
CA PHE A 211 -4.38 27.63 5.87
C PHE A 211 -2.92 27.37 6.19
N LEU A 212 -2.51 26.13 6.45
CA LEU A 212 -1.10 25.84 6.73
C LEU A 212 -0.21 25.98 5.49
N SER A 213 -0.72 25.58 4.32
CA SER A 213 0.00 25.69 3.04
C SER A 213 -0.07 27.08 2.38
N GLY A 214 -1.01 27.94 2.79
CA GLY A 214 -1.20 29.25 2.17
C GLY A 214 -1.87 29.22 0.80
N ARG A 215 -2.53 28.11 0.47
CA ARG A 215 -3.28 27.94 -0.77
C ARG A 215 -4.66 28.59 -0.71
N GLY A 216 -5.17 28.94 -1.89
CA GLY A 216 -6.48 29.56 -2.06
C GLY A 216 -7.65 28.58 -1.79
N PRO A 217 -8.88 29.09 -1.57
CA PRO A 217 -10.07 28.25 -1.51
C PRO A 217 -10.23 27.40 -2.78
N GLY A 218 -10.46 26.09 -2.61
CA GLY A 218 -10.67 25.15 -3.70
C GLY A 218 -9.39 24.60 -4.34
N GLU A 219 -8.21 25.15 -4.04
CA GLU A 219 -6.94 24.57 -4.48
C GLU A 219 -6.65 23.26 -3.75
N PRO A 220 -6.10 22.24 -4.44
CA PRO A 220 -5.74 20.99 -3.77
C PRO A 220 -4.58 21.20 -2.80
N PRO A 221 -4.44 20.38 -1.75
CA PRO A 221 -3.23 20.36 -0.94
C PRO A 221 -2.04 19.86 -1.78
N PRO A 222 -0.80 20.13 -1.37
CA PRO A 222 0.38 19.46 -1.92
C PRO A 222 0.21 17.94 -1.82
N THR A 223 0.78 17.19 -2.76
CA THR A 223 0.68 15.73 -2.86
C THR A 223 2.05 15.14 -3.16
N LEU A 224 2.15 13.82 -3.35
CA LEU A 224 3.42 13.20 -3.75
C LEU A 224 3.90 13.71 -5.12
N PHE A 225 2.98 14.13 -5.99
CA PHE A 225 3.32 14.70 -7.30
C PHE A 225 4.08 16.02 -7.20
N ASP A 226 3.85 16.82 -6.15
CA ASP A 226 4.60 18.04 -5.89
C ASP A 226 6.06 17.76 -5.44
N TYR A 227 6.36 16.54 -4.99
CA TYR A 227 7.72 16.08 -4.67
C TYR A 227 8.42 15.44 -5.87
N LEU A 228 7.68 15.14 -6.95
CA LEU A 228 8.21 14.48 -8.13
C LEU A 228 8.90 15.53 -9.02
N PRO A 229 10.13 15.27 -9.51
CA PRO A 229 10.76 16.12 -10.50
C PRO A 229 9.91 16.25 -11.79
N ALA A 230 10.03 17.39 -12.48
CA ALA A 230 9.29 17.64 -13.72
C ALA A 230 9.63 16.64 -14.85
N ASP A 231 10.82 16.02 -14.81
CA ASP A 231 11.28 14.96 -15.70
C ASP A 231 10.97 13.54 -15.16
N GLY A 232 10.09 13.42 -14.17
CA GLY A 232 9.65 12.15 -13.61
C GLY A 232 8.87 11.29 -14.61
N LEU A 233 8.84 9.98 -14.35
CA LEU A 233 8.04 9.01 -15.09
C LEU A 233 6.99 8.41 -14.16
N LEU A 234 5.73 8.46 -14.58
CA LEU A 234 4.62 7.79 -13.89
C LEU A 234 4.30 6.47 -14.60
N VAL A 235 4.28 5.36 -13.85
CA VAL A 235 3.77 4.08 -14.35
C VAL A 235 2.50 3.76 -13.58
N VAL A 236 1.40 3.59 -14.30
CA VAL A 236 0.10 3.22 -13.71
C VAL A 236 -0.14 1.75 -14.00
N ASP A 237 0.09 0.91 -13.00
CA ASP A 237 -0.22 -0.52 -13.08
C ASP A 237 -1.73 -0.77 -12.99
N GLU A 238 -2.17 -1.83 -13.67
CA GLU A 238 -3.57 -2.20 -13.89
C GLU A 238 -4.46 -0.98 -14.17
N SER A 239 -4.04 -0.15 -15.12
CA SER A 239 -4.58 1.21 -15.36
C SER A 239 -6.11 1.26 -15.46
N HIS A 240 -6.70 0.20 -16.01
CA HIS A 240 -8.14 0.07 -16.21
C HIS A 240 -8.95 0.00 -14.90
N VAL A 241 -8.30 -0.31 -13.76
CA VAL A 241 -8.85 -0.21 -12.40
C VAL A 241 -8.33 1.05 -11.71
N THR A 242 -7.03 1.31 -11.79
CA THR A 242 -6.37 2.38 -11.05
C THR A 242 -6.86 3.77 -11.45
N ILE A 243 -7.10 4.01 -12.75
CA ILE A 243 -7.58 5.30 -13.26
C ILE A 243 -9.01 5.61 -12.76
N PRO A 244 -10.01 4.69 -12.90
CA PRO A 244 -11.31 4.88 -12.26
C PRO A 244 -11.23 5.07 -10.74
N GLN A 245 -10.32 4.36 -10.06
CA GLN A 245 -10.14 4.49 -8.62
C GLN A 245 -9.68 5.90 -8.24
N ILE A 246 -8.67 6.45 -8.93
CA ILE A 246 -8.20 7.84 -8.76
C ILE A 246 -9.36 8.82 -8.94
N GLY A 247 -10.17 8.66 -10.00
CA GLY A 247 -11.34 9.51 -10.25
C GLY A 247 -12.44 9.40 -9.18
N GLY A 248 -12.52 8.27 -8.47
CA GLY A 248 -13.49 8.01 -7.40
C GLY A 248 -13.12 8.61 -6.04
N MET A 249 -11.83 8.76 -5.74
CA MET A 249 -11.35 9.16 -4.40
C MET A 249 -11.89 10.51 -3.95
N TYR A 250 -11.86 11.53 -4.82
CA TYR A 250 -12.37 12.87 -4.50
C TYR A 250 -13.86 12.88 -4.17
N ARG A 251 -14.68 12.16 -4.96
CA ARG A 251 -16.14 12.14 -4.77
C ARG A 251 -16.52 11.49 -3.44
N GLY A 252 -15.85 10.39 -3.09
CA GLY A 252 -16.04 9.70 -1.82
C GLY A 252 -15.63 10.56 -0.62
N ASP A 253 -14.46 11.21 -0.68
CA ASP A 253 -14.00 12.09 0.40
C ASP A 253 -14.92 13.31 0.58
N ARG A 254 -15.31 13.95 -0.53
CA ARG A 254 -16.18 15.12 -0.52
C ARG A 254 -17.55 14.83 0.11
N ALA A 255 -18.22 13.75 -0.29
CA ALA A 255 -19.53 13.38 0.28
C ALA A 255 -19.47 13.17 1.81
N ARG A 256 -18.40 12.52 2.30
CA ARG A 256 -18.17 12.34 3.73
C ARG A 256 -17.95 13.67 4.45
N LYS A 257 -17.11 14.55 3.89
CA LYS A 257 -16.75 15.82 4.52
C LYS A 257 -17.85 16.87 4.46
N GLU A 258 -18.64 16.92 3.39
CA GLU A 258 -19.81 17.79 3.30
C GLU A 258 -20.78 17.52 4.44
N THR A 259 -21.00 16.24 4.78
CA THR A 259 -21.78 15.86 5.96
C THR A 259 -21.18 16.42 7.26
N LEU A 260 -19.86 16.30 7.47
CA LEU A 260 -19.20 16.83 8.67
C LEU A 260 -19.32 18.36 8.78
N VAL A 261 -19.21 19.08 7.66
CA VAL A 261 -19.32 20.55 7.60
C VAL A 261 -20.77 21.01 7.78
N GLU A 262 -21.73 20.26 7.23
CA GLU A 262 -23.14 20.55 7.36
C GLU A 262 -23.62 20.45 8.81
N TYR A 263 -23.15 19.43 9.54
CA TYR A 263 -23.47 19.18 10.94
C TYR A 263 -22.47 19.83 11.93
N GLY A 264 -21.67 20.80 11.50
CA GLY A 264 -20.83 21.62 12.39
C GLY A 264 -19.69 20.87 13.10
N PHE A 265 -19.21 19.75 12.55
CA PHE A 265 -18.03 19.06 13.08
C PHE A 265 -16.71 19.66 12.59
N ARG A 266 -16.71 20.29 11.40
CA ARG A 266 -15.54 20.87 10.74
C ARG A 266 -15.90 22.18 10.02
N LEU A 267 -14.92 23.05 9.84
CA LEU A 267 -15.05 24.26 9.02
C LEU A 267 -15.16 23.92 7.52
N PRO A 268 -15.73 24.81 6.69
CA PRO A 268 -15.79 24.63 5.23
C PRO A 268 -14.42 24.36 4.58
N SER A 269 -13.35 25.02 5.06
CA SER A 269 -11.96 24.78 4.66
C SER A 269 -11.49 23.33 4.79
N ALA A 270 -12.12 22.51 5.64
CA ALA A 270 -11.79 21.09 5.72
C ALA A 270 -12.09 20.31 4.42
N LEU A 271 -12.96 20.85 3.55
CA LEU A 271 -13.22 20.33 2.20
C LEU A 271 -12.03 20.53 1.25
N ASP A 272 -11.16 21.50 1.54
CA ASP A 272 -9.95 21.77 0.77
C ASP A 272 -8.82 20.80 1.15
N ASN A 273 -8.89 20.14 2.31
CA ASN A 273 -8.04 18.99 2.60
C ASN A 273 -8.57 17.74 1.87
N ARG A 274 -8.27 17.56 0.60
CA ARG A 274 -8.89 16.52 -0.23
C ARG A 274 -7.86 15.86 -1.13
N PRO A 275 -8.13 14.64 -1.63
CA PRO A 275 -7.34 14.14 -2.74
C PRO A 275 -7.56 15.00 -4.00
N LEU A 276 -6.64 14.88 -4.96
CA LEU A 276 -6.76 15.51 -6.27
C LEU A 276 -8.07 15.11 -6.95
N LYS A 277 -8.68 16.07 -7.66
CA LYS A 277 -9.66 15.75 -8.69
C LYS A 277 -8.95 15.07 -9.86
N PHE A 278 -9.71 14.36 -10.67
CA PHE A 278 -9.14 13.68 -11.83
C PHE A 278 -8.45 14.65 -12.79
N GLU A 279 -9.07 15.80 -13.08
CA GLU A 279 -8.49 16.85 -13.93
C GLU A 279 -7.19 17.45 -13.35
N GLU A 280 -7.10 17.55 -12.01
CA GLU A 280 -5.91 18.05 -11.33
C GLU A 280 -4.78 17.00 -11.38
N PHE A 281 -5.12 15.73 -11.24
CA PHE A 281 -4.18 14.62 -11.45
C PHE A 281 -3.68 14.60 -12.89
N GLU A 282 -4.55 14.74 -13.89
CA GLU A 282 -4.16 14.79 -15.30
C GLU A 282 -3.20 15.96 -15.60
N ALA A 283 -3.41 17.12 -14.97
CA ALA A 283 -2.55 18.28 -15.16
C ALA A 283 -1.17 18.12 -14.49
N LEU A 284 -1.07 17.37 -13.39
CA LEU A 284 0.16 17.13 -12.65
C LEU A 284 0.90 15.86 -13.10
N ALA A 285 0.22 14.93 -13.75
CA ALA A 285 0.81 13.69 -14.22
C ALA A 285 1.92 14.00 -15.24
N PRO A 286 3.16 13.53 -15.01
CA PRO A 286 4.25 13.73 -15.96
C PRO A 286 4.09 12.75 -17.13
N GLN A 287 5.19 12.45 -17.84
CA GLN A 287 5.18 11.36 -18.81
C GLN A 287 4.64 10.08 -18.14
N THR A 288 3.58 9.51 -18.71
CA THR A 288 2.83 8.43 -18.08
C THR A 288 2.78 7.20 -18.96
N ILE A 289 3.06 6.02 -18.39
CA ILE A 289 2.89 4.71 -19.03
C ILE A 289 1.71 4.02 -18.34
N TYR A 290 0.65 3.74 -19.11
CA TYR A 290 -0.46 2.93 -18.65
C TYR A 290 -0.17 1.45 -18.94
N VAL A 291 -0.13 0.64 -17.88
CA VAL A 291 0.12 -0.80 -17.99
C VAL A 291 -1.19 -1.53 -17.70
N SER A 292 -1.71 -2.25 -18.69
CA SER A 292 -2.93 -3.04 -18.55
C SER A 292 -3.07 -4.06 -19.67
N ALA A 293 -3.50 -5.27 -19.33
CA ALA A 293 -3.88 -6.28 -20.33
C ALA A 293 -5.21 -5.94 -21.03
N THR A 294 -6.02 -5.06 -20.42
CA THR A 294 -7.35 -4.66 -20.88
C THR A 294 -7.54 -3.15 -20.65
N PRO A 295 -6.83 -2.28 -21.40
CA PRO A 295 -6.86 -0.84 -21.16
C PRO A 295 -8.30 -0.28 -21.19
N GLY A 296 -8.54 0.72 -20.33
CA GLY A 296 -9.78 1.47 -20.31
C GLY A 296 -9.93 2.39 -21.52
N ASN A 297 -11.10 3.03 -21.65
CA ASN A 297 -11.34 3.96 -22.76
C ASN A 297 -10.44 5.20 -22.65
N TYR A 298 -10.21 5.66 -21.43
CA TYR A 298 -9.40 6.84 -21.15
C TYR A 298 -7.96 6.63 -21.61
N GLU A 299 -7.37 5.48 -21.29
CA GLU A 299 -5.98 5.18 -21.63
C GLU A 299 -5.80 5.04 -23.15
N LEU A 300 -6.75 4.41 -23.84
CA LEU A 300 -6.74 4.30 -25.30
C LEU A 300 -6.88 5.68 -25.98
N GLU A 301 -7.77 6.53 -25.48
CA GLU A 301 -7.95 7.88 -26.01
C GLU A 301 -6.70 8.75 -25.79
N LYS A 302 -6.08 8.67 -24.61
CA LYS A 302 -4.87 9.44 -24.28
C LYS A 302 -3.63 8.96 -25.00
N SER A 303 -3.50 7.66 -25.22
CA SER A 303 -2.33 7.07 -25.89
C SER A 303 -2.42 7.21 -27.41
N GLY A 304 -3.61 7.38 -27.98
CA GLY A 304 -3.81 7.49 -29.42
C GLY A 304 -3.22 6.28 -30.16
N ASP A 305 -2.29 6.54 -31.08
CA ASP A 305 -1.61 5.50 -31.86
C ASP A 305 -0.37 4.90 -31.16
N GLU A 306 0.02 5.41 -29.99
CA GLU A 306 1.23 5.00 -29.25
C GLU A 306 0.99 3.76 -28.35
N VAL A 307 0.21 2.79 -28.83
CA VAL A 307 -0.08 1.56 -28.08
C VAL A 307 0.98 0.49 -28.38
N VAL A 308 1.70 0.07 -27.35
CA VAL A 308 2.71 -1.00 -27.44
C VAL A 308 2.11 -2.35 -27.07
N ASP A 309 1.93 -3.22 -28.06
CA ASP A 309 1.33 -4.55 -27.89
C ASP A 309 2.37 -5.61 -27.48
N GLN A 310 2.49 -5.87 -26.16
CA GLN A 310 3.39 -6.88 -25.59
C GLN A 310 2.63 -8.14 -25.15
N VAL A 311 2.46 -9.09 -26.08
CA VAL A 311 1.70 -10.35 -25.85
C VAL A 311 2.56 -11.60 -25.74
N VAL A 312 3.80 -11.56 -26.25
CA VAL A 312 4.71 -12.71 -26.26
C VAL A 312 5.29 -12.92 -24.87
N ARG A 313 5.13 -14.13 -24.33
CA ARG A 313 5.67 -14.50 -23.02
C ARG A 313 7.08 -15.07 -23.17
N PRO A 314 8.03 -14.75 -22.25
CA PRO A 314 9.38 -15.31 -22.30
C PRO A 314 9.44 -16.84 -22.28
N THR A 315 8.46 -17.50 -21.66
CA THR A 315 8.37 -18.97 -21.58
C THR A 315 7.67 -19.63 -22.77
N GLY A 316 7.23 -18.84 -23.76
CA GLY A 316 6.45 -19.31 -24.90
C GLY A 316 5.02 -19.76 -24.55
N LEU A 317 4.53 -19.49 -23.33
CA LEU A 317 3.16 -19.85 -22.94
C LEU A 317 2.13 -19.11 -23.80
N LEU A 318 1.11 -19.85 -24.20
CA LEU A 318 0.03 -19.38 -25.07
C LEU A 318 -1.19 -18.94 -24.24
N ASP A 319 -1.96 -17.99 -24.77
CA ASP A 319 -3.31 -17.70 -24.28
C ASP A 319 -4.19 -18.95 -24.40
N PRO A 320 -5.10 -19.21 -23.44
CA PRO A 320 -5.80 -20.49 -23.34
C PRO A 320 -6.77 -20.74 -24.49
N ILE A 321 -7.12 -22.01 -24.71
CA ILE A 321 -8.16 -22.40 -25.66
C ILE A 321 -9.52 -22.07 -25.07
N ILE A 322 -10.42 -21.46 -25.86
CA ILE A 322 -11.78 -21.11 -25.42
C ILE A 322 -12.80 -22.08 -26.01
N GLU A 323 -13.72 -22.58 -25.19
CA GLU A 323 -14.90 -23.31 -25.61
C GLU A 323 -16.17 -22.67 -25.04
N VAL A 324 -17.22 -22.58 -25.86
CA VAL A 324 -18.56 -22.14 -25.43
C VAL A 324 -19.47 -23.35 -25.34
N ARG A 325 -20.11 -23.55 -24.18
CA ARG A 325 -20.99 -24.70 -23.91
C ARG A 325 -22.39 -24.25 -23.42
N PRO A 326 -23.46 -25.03 -23.66
CA PRO A 326 -24.82 -24.66 -23.23
C PRO A 326 -24.98 -24.59 -21.70
N VAL A 327 -25.91 -23.75 -21.21
CA VAL A 327 -26.16 -23.56 -19.76
C VAL A 327 -26.89 -24.77 -19.16
N ALA A 328 -27.73 -25.46 -19.94
CA ALA A 328 -28.62 -26.51 -19.47
C ALA A 328 -27.92 -27.65 -18.72
N THR A 329 -26.67 -27.97 -19.08
CA THR A 329 -25.88 -29.06 -18.47
C THR A 329 -24.60 -28.53 -17.80
N GLN A 330 -24.55 -27.23 -17.47
CA GLN A 330 -23.29 -26.58 -17.05
C GLN A 330 -22.67 -27.19 -15.79
N VAL A 331 -23.47 -27.59 -14.81
CA VAL A 331 -22.97 -28.11 -13.53
C VAL A 331 -22.43 -29.54 -13.70
N ASP A 332 -23.17 -30.41 -14.39
CA ASP A 332 -22.75 -31.79 -14.65
C ASP A 332 -21.49 -31.84 -15.53
N ASP A 333 -21.44 -30.99 -16.56
CA ASP A 333 -20.29 -30.85 -17.44
C ASP A 333 -19.05 -30.32 -16.69
N LEU A 334 -19.24 -29.30 -15.86
CA LEU A 334 -18.19 -28.74 -15.01
C LEU A 334 -17.62 -29.79 -14.05
N LEU A 335 -18.48 -30.60 -13.41
CA LEU A 335 -18.06 -31.68 -12.51
C LEU A 335 -17.17 -32.70 -13.24
N SER A 336 -17.53 -33.06 -14.47
CA SER A 336 -16.72 -33.95 -15.31
C SER A 336 -15.35 -33.35 -15.65
N GLU A 337 -15.31 -32.07 -16.03
CA GLU A 337 -14.06 -31.36 -16.33
C GLU A 337 -13.17 -31.22 -15.08
N ILE A 338 -13.75 -30.92 -13.90
CA ILE A 338 -13.04 -30.87 -12.62
C ILE A 338 -12.33 -32.20 -12.34
N ARG A 339 -13.06 -33.32 -12.44
CA ARG A 339 -12.48 -34.65 -12.20
C ARG A 339 -11.32 -34.95 -13.14
N GLN A 340 -11.43 -34.55 -14.40
CA GLN A 340 -10.35 -34.73 -15.37
C GLN A 340 -9.08 -33.94 -14.97
N ARG A 341 -9.22 -32.70 -14.46
CA ARG A 341 -8.08 -31.90 -13.97
C ARG A 341 -7.49 -32.43 -12.67
N ALA A 342 -8.34 -32.88 -11.74
CA ALA A 342 -7.90 -33.46 -10.47
C ALA A 342 -7.00 -34.70 -10.68
N VAL A 343 -7.33 -35.56 -11.64
CA VAL A 343 -6.53 -36.76 -11.98
C VAL A 343 -5.10 -36.43 -12.42
N ILE A 344 -4.90 -35.29 -13.08
CA ILE A 344 -3.58 -34.82 -13.53
C ILE A 344 -2.96 -33.78 -12.59
N ASN A 345 -3.52 -33.61 -11.38
CA ASN A 345 -3.09 -32.67 -10.35
C ASN A 345 -3.02 -31.21 -10.83
N GLU A 346 -4.00 -30.79 -11.62
CA GLU A 346 -4.20 -29.39 -12.03
C GLU A 346 -5.40 -28.76 -11.30
N ARG A 347 -5.43 -27.43 -11.25
CA ARG A 347 -6.44 -26.66 -10.51
C ARG A 347 -7.48 -26.03 -11.43
N VAL A 348 -8.68 -25.82 -10.88
CA VAL A 348 -9.82 -25.24 -11.58
C VAL A 348 -10.29 -23.98 -10.87
N LEU A 349 -10.49 -22.91 -11.64
CA LEU A 349 -11.16 -21.70 -11.17
C LEU A 349 -12.56 -21.64 -11.77
N VAL A 350 -13.57 -21.38 -10.95
CA VAL A 350 -14.96 -21.23 -11.38
C VAL A 350 -15.47 -19.85 -11.00
N THR A 351 -16.00 -19.10 -11.97
CA THR A 351 -16.65 -17.82 -11.69
C THR A 351 -18.17 -17.90 -11.82
N THR A 352 -18.89 -17.51 -10.77
CA THR A 352 -20.35 -17.36 -10.74
C THR A 352 -20.76 -15.88 -10.76
N LEU A 353 -22.06 -15.58 -10.74
CA LEU A 353 -22.57 -14.20 -10.71
C LEU A 353 -22.91 -13.70 -9.31
N THR A 354 -23.26 -14.59 -8.38
CA THR A 354 -23.76 -14.22 -7.05
C THR A 354 -23.11 -15.04 -5.94
N LYS A 355 -23.07 -14.47 -4.72
CA LYS A 355 -22.54 -15.16 -3.52
C LYS A 355 -23.27 -16.47 -3.27
N ARG A 356 -24.60 -16.41 -3.33
CA ARG A 356 -25.46 -17.57 -3.18
C ARG A 356 -25.14 -18.67 -4.19
N MET A 357 -24.96 -18.35 -5.48
CA MET A 357 -24.58 -19.36 -6.47
C MET A 357 -23.18 -19.94 -6.23
N ALA A 358 -22.24 -19.15 -5.71
CA ALA A 358 -20.92 -19.67 -5.33
C ALA A 358 -21.01 -20.63 -4.16
N GLU A 359 -21.81 -20.30 -3.14
CA GLU A 359 -22.09 -21.14 -1.97
C GLU A 359 -22.81 -22.43 -2.37
N ASP A 360 -23.96 -22.31 -3.07
CA ASP A 360 -24.76 -23.44 -3.54
C ASP A 360 -23.94 -24.40 -4.43
N LEU A 361 -23.10 -23.86 -5.32
CA LEU A 361 -22.23 -24.69 -6.18
C LEU A 361 -21.13 -25.38 -5.37
N THR A 362 -20.59 -24.71 -4.36
CA THR A 362 -19.55 -25.29 -3.51
C THR A 362 -20.10 -26.44 -2.68
N GLU A 363 -21.27 -26.25 -2.05
CA GLU A 363 -21.97 -27.30 -1.31
C GLU A 363 -22.27 -28.50 -2.22
N TYR A 364 -22.80 -28.26 -3.42
CA TYR A 364 -23.05 -29.31 -4.40
C TYR A 364 -21.78 -30.10 -4.78
N LEU A 365 -20.67 -29.40 -5.04
CA LEU A 365 -19.39 -30.05 -5.39
C LEU A 365 -18.81 -30.84 -4.21
N GLU A 366 -18.91 -30.33 -2.97
CA GLU A 366 -18.50 -31.05 -1.76
C GLU A 366 -19.33 -32.33 -1.54
N GLU A 367 -20.66 -32.26 -1.73
CA GLU A 367 -21.55 -33.43 -1.63
C GLU A 367 -21.21 -34.53 -2.65
N HIS A 368 -20.67 -34.14 -3.82
CA HIS A 368 -20.23 -35.05 -4.87
C HIS A 368 -18.77 -35.51 -4.72
N GLY A 369 -18.13 -35.15 -3.58
CA GLY A 369 -16.81 -35.62 -3.18
C GLY A 369 -15.62 -34.84 -3.76
N GLU A 370 -15.86 -33.67 -4.35
CA GLU A 370 -14.80 -32.81 -4.88
C GLU A 370 -14.18 -31.94 -3.77
N ARG A 371 -12.87 -31.69 -3.86
CA ARG A 371 -12.16 -30.81 -2.92
C ARG A 371 -12.27 -29.36 -3.42
N VAL A 372 -13.20 -28.61 -2.84
CA VAL A 372 -13.54 -27.25 -3.29
C VAL A 372 -13.52 -26.25 -2.12
N ARG A 373 -13.21 -25.00 -2.43
CA ARG A 373 -13.43 -23.85 -1.54
C ARG A 373 -14.08 -22.72 -2.33
N TYR A 374 -14.72 -21.79 -1.63
CA TYR A 374 -15.29 -20.59 -2.24
C TYR A 374 -14.63 -19.31 -1.76
N LEU A 375 -14.64 -18.28 -2.61
CA LEU A 375 -14.05 -16.97 -2.35
C LEU A 375 -15.04 -15.85 -2.68
N HIS A 376 -15.44 -15.06 -1.68
CA HIS A 376 -16.29 -13.88 -1.84
C HIS A 376 -15.62 -12.59 -1.35
N SER A 377 -16.35 -11.48 -1.44
CA SER A 377 -15.86 -10.13 -1.13
C SER A 377 -15.63 -9.85 0.36
N ASP A 378 -16.23 -10.64 1.25
CA ASP A 378 -16.23 -10.34 2.70
C ASP A 378 -15.18 -11.16 3.46
N ILE A 379 -14.48 -12.05 2.75
CA ILE A 379 -13.31 -12.77 3.25
C ILE A 379 -12.16 -11.77 3.39
N ASP A 380 -11.53 -11.79 4.57
CA ASP A 380 -10.37 -10.94 4.87
C ASP A 380 -9.23 -11.22 3.87
N THR A 381 -8.42 -10.22 3.56
CA THR A 381 -7.25 -10.34 2.69
C THR A 381 -6.31 -11.45 3.16
N VAL A 382 -6.18 -11.60 4.48
CA VAL A 382 -5.37 -12.64 5.12
C VAL A 382 -5.89 -14.04 4.80
N GLU A 383 -7.17 -14.29 5.09
CA GLU A 383 -7.83 -15.58 4.84
C GLU A 383 -7.87 -15.89 3.34
N ARG A 384 -8.04 -14.87 2.49
CA ARG A 384 -7.93 -15.00 1.03
C ARG A 384 -6.57 -15.53 0.60
N MET A 385 -5.47 -15.02 1.19
CA MET A 385 -4.12 -15.47 0.86
C MET A 385 -3.89 -16.92 1.28
N GLU A 386 -4.45 -17.35 2.41
CA GLU A 386 -4.40 -18.74 2.86
C GLU A 386 -5.14 -19.67 1.90
N ILE A 387 -6.38 -19.34 1.53
CA ILE A 387 -7.16 -20.12 0.55
C ILE A 387 -6.40 -20.25 -0.78
N ILE A 388 -5.77 -19.18 -1.25
CA ILE A 388 -4.97 -19.19 -2.47
C ILE A 388 -3.74 -20.10 -2.32
N ARG A 389 -3.04 -20.03 -1.20
CA ARG A 389 -1.88 -20.90 -0.91
C ARG A 389 -2.30 -22.37 -0.91
N ASP A 390 -3.39 -22.70 -0.22
CA ASP A 390 -3.90 -24.07 -0.09
C ASP A 390 -4.30 -24.66 -1.45
N LEU A 391 -4.90 -23.84 -2.34
CA LEU A 391 -5.16 -24.23 -3.73
C LEU A 391 -3.87 -24.60 -4.47
N ARG A 392 -2.81 -23.80 -4.29
CA ARG A 392 -1.50 -24.05 -4.94
C ARG A 392 -0.80 -25.28 -4.37
N LEU A 393 -0.89 -25.50 -3.06
CA LEU A 393 -0.37 -26.70 -2.39
C LEU A 393 -1.13 -27.96 -2.78
N GLY A 394 -2.38 -27.81 -3.26
CA GLY A 394 -3.22 -28.93 -3.66
C GLY A 394 -3.98 -29.56 -2.50
N GLU A 395 -4.20 -28.81 -1.43
CA GLU A 395 -5.14 -29.18 -0.36
C GLU A 395 -6.55 -29.35 -0.92
N PHE A 396 -6.90 -28.50 -1.90
CA PHE A 396 -8.11 -28.60 -2.70
C PHE A 396 -7.83 -28.29 -4.18
N ASP A 397 -8.75 -28.68 -5.06
CA ASP A 397 -8.56 -28.63 -6.52
C ASP A 397 -9.36 -27.51 -7.21
N VAL A 398 -10.46 -27.07 -6.58
CA VAL A 398 -11.43 -26.14 -7.19
C VAL A 398 -11.63 -24.92 -6.32
N LEU A 399 -11.53 -23.73 -6.92
CA LEU A 399 -11.90 -22.47 -6.27
C LEU A 399 -13.08 -21.82 -7.00
N VAL A 400 -14.20 -21.68 -6.29
CA VAL A 400 -15.40 -21.01 -6.78
C VAL A 400 -15.41 -19.57 -6.28
N GLY A 401 -15.63 -18.59 -7.15
CA GLY A 401 -15.77 -17.21 -6.70
C GLY A 401 -16.63 -16.37 -7.63
N ILE A 402 -16.93 -15.15 -7.21
CA ILE A 402 -17.70 -14.21 -8.06
C ILE A 402 -16.73 -13.40 -8.90
N ASN A 403 -15.79 -12.77 -8.21
CA ASN A 403 -14.79 -11.90 -8.79
C ASN A 403 -13.40 -12.41 -8.40
N LEU A 404 -12.90 -13.34 -9.21
CA LEU A 404 -11.52 -13.83 -9.15
C LEU A 404 -10.55 -12.89 -9.90
N LEU A 405 -10.96 -11.65 -10.17
CA LEU A 405 -10.18 -10.68 -10.97
C LEU A 405 -9.20 -9.86 -10.15
N ARG A 406 -9.18 -9.96 -8.81
CA ARG A 406 -8.22 -9.16 -8.03
C ARG A 406 -6.79 -9.66 -8.20
N GLU A 407 -5.88 -8.70 -8.20
CA GLU A 407 -4.42 -8.85 -8.25
C GLU A 407 -3.93 -9.95 -7.27
N GLY A 408 -2.86 -10.66 -7.62
CA GLY A 408 -2.24 -11.66 -6.76
C GLY A 408 -2.54 -13.14 -7.08
N LEU A 409 -3.49 -13.44 -7.97
CA LEU A 409 -3.76 -14.82 -8.43
C LEU A 409 -2.83 -15.21 -9.60
N ASP A 410 -1.54 -15.37 -9.30
CA ASP A 410 -0.56 -15.97 -10.21
C ASP A 410 -0.39 -17.46 -9.88
N MET A 411 -1.13 -18.31 -10.59
CA MET A 411 -1.14 -19.76 -10.35
C MET A 411 -0.86 -20.54 -11.62
N PRO A 412 0.39 -20.96 -11.85
CA PRO A 412 0.75 -21.88 -12.94
C PRO A 412 0.01 -23.22 -12.87
N GLU A 413 -0.47 -23.59 -11.68
CA GLU A 413 -1.18 -24.84 -11.41
C GLU A 413 -2.62 -24.85 -11.98
N VAL A 414 -3.19 -23.68 -12.28
CA VAL A 414 -4.54 -23.56 -12.85
C VAL A 414 -4.51 -23.82 -14.35
N SER A 415 -5.16 -24.90 -14.79
CA SER A 415 -5.29 -25.24 -16.21
C SER A 415 -6.69 -25.00 -16.77
N LEU A 416 -7.70 -24.89 -15.92
CA LEU A 416 -9.08 -24.67 -16.35
C LEU A 416 -9.71 -23.48 -15.64
N VAL A 417 -10.33 -22.61 -16.45
CA VAL A 417 -11.21 -21.55 -15.97
C VAL A 417 -12.61 -21.77 -16.52
N ALA A 418 -13.60 -21.92 -15.63
CA ALA A 418 -15.00 -22.08 -15.99
C ALA A 418 -15.78 -20.79 -15.64
N ILE A 419 -16.44 -20.20 -16.63
CA ILE A 419 -17.28 -19.01 -16.45
C ILE A 419 -18.73 -19.43 -16.62
N LEU A 420 -19.44 -19.55 -15.48
CA LEU A 420 -20.87 -19.84 -15.47
C LEU A 420 -21.67 -18.60 -15.85
N ASP A 421 -22.78 -18.81 -16.56
CA ASP A 421 -23.65 -17.73 -17.04
C ASP A 421 -22.87 -16.63 -17.80
N ALA A 422 -21.99 -17.03 -18.70
CA ALA A 422 -21.15 -16.14 -19.51
C ALA A 422 -21.96 -15.21 -20.42
N ASP A 423 -23.18 -15.61 -20.77
CA ASP A 423 -24.08 -14.85 -21.63
C ASP A 423 -24.92 -13.78 -20.89
N LYS A 424 -24.76 -13.65 -19.57
CA LYS A 424 -25.43 -12.61 -18.76
C LYS A 424 -24.57 -11.36 -18.70
N GLU A 425 -24.87 -10.39 -19.56
CA GLU A 425 -24.15 -9.12 -19.58
C GLU A 425 -24.21 -8.38 -18.23
N GLY A 426 -23.16 -7.62 -17.94
CA GLY A 426 -22.99 -6.91 -16.67
C GLY A 426 -21.51 -6.70 -16.38
N PHE A 427 -21.21 -6.14 -15.21
CA PHE A 427 -19.82 -5.83 -14.82
C PHE A 427 -18.91 -7.07 -14.85
N LEU A 428 -19.38 -8.21 -14.31
CA LEU A 428 -18.61 -9.46 -14.22
C LEU A 428 -18.46 -10.21 -15.55
N ARG A 429 -19.22 -9.82 -16.59
CA ARG A 429 -19.21 -10.44 -17.92
C ARG A 429 -18.96 -9.41 -19.02
N SER A 430 -18.36 -8.28 -18.66
CA SER A 430 -17.87 -7.30 -19.62
C SER A 430 -16.69 -7.88 -20.39
N GLU A 431 -16.42 -7.33 -21.58
CA GLU A 431 -15.25 -7.65 -22.40
C GLU A 431 -13.96 -7.73 -21.56
N ARG A 432 -13.70 -6.73 -20.71
CA ARG A 432 -12.51 -6.66 -19.85
C ARG A 432 -12.48 -7.79 -18.81
N SER A 433 -13.58 -7.95 -18.08
CA SER A 433 -13.72 -8.99 -17.04
C SER A 433 -13.55 -10.39 -17.61
N LEU A 434 -14.08 -10.65 -18.82
CA LEU A 434 -13.92 -11.95 -19.49
C LEU A 434 -12.46 -12.19 -19.88
N ILE A 435 -11.79 -11.23 -20.54
CA ILE A 435 -10.38 -11.36 -20.94
C ILE A 435 -9.49 -11.63 -19.72
N GLN A 436 -9.69 -10.90 -18.62
CA GLN A 436 -8.91 -11.11 -17.39
C GLN A 436 -9.18 -12.47 -16.74
N THR A 437 -10.44 -12.91 -16.72
CA THR A 437 -10.82 -14.22 -16.16
C THR A 437 -10.19 -15.34 -16.98
N ILE A 438 -10.30 -15.28 -18.31
CA ILE A 438 -9.67 -16.21 -19.25
C ILE A 438 -8.15 -16.22 -19.03
N GLY A 439 -7.53 -15.06 -18.88
CA GLY A 439 -6.10 -14.90 -18.65
C GLY A 439 -5.55 -15.66 -17.43
N ARG A 440 -6.41 -16.07 -16.46
CA ARG A 440 -5.98 -16.88 -15.31
C ARG A 440 -5.49 -18.28 -15.71
N ALA A 441 -5.98 -18.83 -16.83
CA ALA A 441 -5.50 -20.11 -17.37
C ALA A 441 -4.25 -19.96 -18.26
N ALA A 442 -3.83 -18.74 -18.60
CA ALA A 442 -2.75 -18.49 -19.56
C ALA A 442 -1.32 -18.79 -19.01
N ARG A 443 -1.23 -19.21 -17.74
CA ARG A 443 0.04 -19.55 -17.08
C ARG A 443 0.35 -21.05 -17.10
N ASN A 444 -0.58 -21.86 -17.62
CA ASN A 444 -0.45 -23.30 -17.73
C ASN A 444 -0.38 -23.71 -19.22
N VAL A 445 0.42 -24.74 -19.51
CA VAL A 445 0.60 -25.26 -20.88
C VAL A 445 -0.72 -25.83 -21.44
N ASN A 446 -1.54 -26.42 -20.56
CA ASN A 446 -2.84 -26.99 -20.85
C ASN A 446 -4.00 -26.01 -20.60
N GLY A 447 -3.70 -24.70 -20.55
CA GLY A 447 -4.67 -23.65 -20.26
C GLY A 447 -5.91 -23.70 -21.16
N LYS A 448 -7.08 -23.80 -20.55
CA LYS A 448 -8.40 -23.84 -21.19
C LYS A 448 -9.40 -22.96 -20.44
N ALA A 449 -10.28 -22.30 -21.18
CA ALA A 449 -11.42 -21.56 -20.62
C ALA A 449 -12.74 -22.09 -21.21
N ILE A 450 -13.71 -22.40 -20.35
CA ILE A 450 -15.06 -22.81 -20.74
C ILE A 450 -16.04 -21.70 -20.35
N LEU A 451 -16.75 -21.17 -21.34
CA LEU A 451 -17.79 -20.16 -21.16
C LEU A 451 -19.15 -20.83 -21.31
N TYR A 452 -19.87 -21.00 -20.21
CA TYR A 452 -21.22 -21.57 -20.24
C TYR A 452 -22.23 -20.47 -20.57
N GLY A 453 -22.87 -20.57 -21.73
CA GLY A 453 -23.82 -19.57 -22.23
C GLY A 453 -24.60 -20.09 -23.41
N ASP A 454 -25.89 -19.75 -23.50
CA ASP A 454 -26.75 -20.21 -24.60
C ASP A 454 -26.60 -19.33 -25.85
N LYS A 455 -26.02 -18.13 -25.68
CA LYS A 455 -25.80 -17.14 -26.74
C LYS A 455 -24.43 -16.50 -26.59
N ILE A 456 -23.78 -16.20 -27.72
CA ILE A 456 -22.56 -15.39 -27.73
C ILE A 456 -22.95 -13.92 -27.69
N THR A 457 -22.66 -13.24 -26.58
CA THR A 457 -22.88 -11.79 -26.42
C THR A 457 -21.79 -10.98 -27.14
N PRO A 458 -21.99 -9.67 -27.39
CA PRO A 458 -20.94 -8.82 -27.94
C PRO A 458 -19.66 -8.82 -27.09
N SER A 459 -19.80 -8.84 -25.76
CA SER A 459 -18.67 -8.93 -24.83
C SER A 459 -17.90 -10.25 -24.98
N MET A 460 -18.62 -11.38 -25.11
CA MET A 460 -17.99 -12.69 -25.36
C MET A 460 -17.28 -12.71 -26.71
N ALA A 461 -17.93 -12.24 -27.78
CA ALA A 461 -17.35 -12.26 -29.12
C ALA A 461 -16.02 -11.51 -29.19
N LYS A 462 -15.95 -10.33 -28.56
CA LYS A 462 -14.71 -9.56 -28.48
C LYS A 462 -13.64 -10.23 -27.63
N ALA A 463 -14.00 -10.75 -26.45
CA ALA A 463 -13.06 -11.44 -25.57
C ALA A 463 -12.47 -12.70 -26.24
N ILE A 464 -13.30 -13.47 -26.95
CA ILE A 464 -12.88 -14.64 -27.75
C ILE A 464 -11.92 -14.18 -28.85
N GLY A 465 -12.32 -13.20 -29.66
CA GLY A 465 -11.51 -12.71 -30.77
C GLY A 465 -10.16 -12.14 -30.33
N GLU A 466 -10.10 -11.41 -29.22
CA GLU A 466 -8.84 -10.87 -28.68
C GLU A 466 -7.93 -11.99 -28.14
N THR A 467 -8.48 -13.00 -27.48
CA THR A 467 -7.71 -14.15 -26.97
C THR A 467 -7.14 -14.99 -28.13
N GLU A 468 -7.95 -15.24 -29.17
CA GLU A 468 -7.52 -15.95 -30.37
C GLU A 468 -6.42 -15.18 -31.12
N ARG A 469 -6.58 -13.86 -31.28
CA ARG A 469 -5.56 -12.96 -31.88
C ARG A 469 -4.22 -13.07 -31.14
N ARG A 470 -4.24 -12.98 -29.80
CA ARG A 470 -3.05 -13.10 -28.95
C ARG A 470 -2.40 -14.46 -29.11
N ARG A 471 -3.18 -15.53 -29.03
CA ARG A 471 -2.72 -16.91 -29.16
C ARG A 471 -2.04 -17.15 -30.51
N GLU A 472 -2.63 -16.69 -31.61
CA GLU A 472 -2.08 -16.87 -32.96
C GLU A 472 -0.73 -16.14 -33.11
N LYS A 473 -0.63 -14.90 -32.62
CA LYS A 473 0.63 -14.12 -32.62
C LYS A 473 1.72 -14.78 -31.77
N GLN A 474 1.36 -15.32 -30.60
CA GLN A 474 2.30 -16.05 -29.73
C GLN A 474 2.76 -17.36 -30.37
N GLN A 475 1.84 -18.13 -30.96
CA GLN A 475 2.17 -19.39 -31.64
C GLN A 475 3.12 -19.15 -32.81
N LYS A 476 2.82 -18.17 -33.67
CA LYS A 476 3.69 -17.79 -34.79
C LYS A 476 5.10 -17.39 -34.32
N TYR A 477 5.19 -16.59 -33.27
CA TYR A 477 6.48 -16.21 -32.68
C TYR A 477 7.26 -17.43 -32.18
N ASN A 478 6.58 -18.36 -31.49
CA ASN A 478 7.20 -19.59 -30.99
C ASN A 478 7.72 -20.47 -32.12
N GLU A 479 6.94 -20.64 -33.19
CA GLU A 479 7.32 -21.41 -34.38
C GLU A 479 8.54 -20.79 -35.08
N GLU A 480 8.55 -19.47 -35.27
CA GLU A 480 9.66 -18.73 -35.89
C GLU A 480 10.97 -18.82 -35.08
N HIS A 481 10.87 -18.90 -33.75
CA HIS A 481 12.03 -18.90 -32.84
C HIS A 481 12.37 -20.29 -32.26
N GLY A 482 11.64 -21.34 -32.63
CA GLY A 482 11.84 -22.69 -32.11
C GLY A 482 11.56 -22.82 -30.60
N ILE A 483 10.67 -22.02 -30.05
CA ILE A 483 10.34 -22.00 -28.62
C ILE A 483 9.25 -23.03 -28.34
N THR A 484 9.50 -23.95 -27.41
CA THR A 484 8.47 -24.86 -26.89
C THR A 484 7.87 -24.26 -25.61
N PRO A 485 6.53 -24.13 -25.49
CA PRO A 485 5.90 -23.61 -24.29
C PRO A 485 6.30 -24.40 -23.05
N GLN A 486 6.78 -23.71 -22.02
CA GLN A 486 7.14 -24.32 -20.74
C GLN A 486 6.31 -23.74 -19.60
N GLY A 487 5.80 -24.64 -18.75
CA GLY A 487 5.09 -24.27 -17.53
C GLY A 487 6.00 -23.49 -16.60
N LEU A 488 5.45 -22.47 -15.94
CA LEU A 488 6.21 -21.64 -15.03
C LEU A 488 6.37 -22.39 -13.70
N ASN A 489 7.54 -22.97 -13.44
CA ASN A 489 7.82 -23.58 -12.13
C ASN A 489 8.21 -22.48 -11.12
N LYS A 490 7.25 -21.64 -10.75
CA LYS A 490 7.39 -20.77 -9.58
C LYS A 490 7.24 -21.68 -8.37
N LYS A 491 8.31 -21.82 -7.58
CA LYS A 491 8.19 -22.38 -6.23
C LYS A 491 7.01 -21.66 -5.58
N VAL A 492 6.06 -22.42 -5.01
CA VAL A 492 5.11 -21.85 -4.06
C VAL A 492 6.00 -21.17 -3.06
N VAL A 493 6.01 -19.85 -3.09
CA VAL A 493 6.80 -19.09 -2.15
C VAL A 493 6.05 -19.34 -0.87
N ASP A 494 6.54 -20.31 -0.10
CA ASP A 494 6.27 -20.33 1.31
C ASP A 494 6.59 -18.90 1.73
N ILE A 495 5.58 -18.20 2.24
CA ILE A 495 5.76 -16.86 2.79
C ILE A 495 6.91 -16.92 3.82
N LEU A 496 7.18 -18.10 4.40
CA LEU A 496 8.34 -18.45 5.22
C LEU A 496 9.70 -18.58 4.50
N ALA A 497 9.76 -18.94 3.22
CA ALA A 497 10.99 -19.24 2.46
C ALA A 497 11.65 -17.99 1.84
N LEU A 498 10.94 -16.86 1.73
CA LEU A 498 11.50 -15.58 1.27
C LEU A 498 12.60 -15.08 2.23
N GLY A 499 12.45 -15.31 3.54
CA GLY A 499 13.49 -15.03 4.53
C GLY A 499 14.75 -15.91 4.39
N GLN A 500 14.64 -17.11 3.80
CA GLN A 500 15.77 -18.04 3.67
C GLN A 500 16.66 -17.78 2.46
N ASN A 501 16.14 -17.24 1.35
CA ASN A 501 16.94 -17.03 0.14
C ASN A 501 17.84 -15.77 0.22
N ILE A 502 17.48 -14.79 1.05
CA ILE A 502 18.32 -13.61 1.34
C ILE A 502 19.52 -13.99 2.23
N ALA A 503 19.38 -15.03 3.07
CA ALA A 503 20.46 -15.55 3.91
C ALA A 503 21.66 -16.09 3.10
N LYS A 504 21.46 -16.52 1.84
CA LYS A 504 22.54 -17.05 1.00
C LYS A 504 23.36 -15.98 0.28
N THR A 505 22.83 -14.76 0.10
CA THR A 505 23.52 -13.69 -0.62
C THR A 505 24.46 -12.86 0.27
N LYS A 506 24.26 -12.83 1.58
CA LYS A 506 25.18 -12.15 2.54
C LYS A 506 26.22 -13.06 3.21
N ALA A 507 26.16 -14.38 3.05
CA ALA A 507 27.06 -15.34 3.71
C ALA A 507 28.39 -15.61 2.98
N LYS A 508 28.79 -14.80 1.98
CA LYS A 508 30.15 -14.88 1.38
C LYS A 508 31.06 -13.81 1.98
N GLY A 509 31.35 -13.93 3.27
CA GLY A 509 32.32 -13.07 3.94
C GLY A 509 32.59 -13.49 5.38
N LYS A 510 33.72 -14.21 5.57
CA LYS A 510 34.43 -14.53 6.82
C LYS A 510 33.90 -15.66 7.72
N GLY A 511 34.81 -16.61 7.98
CA GLY A 511 34.99 -17.23 9.31
C GLY A 511 34.44 -18.64 9.52
N LYS A 512 35.28 -19.67 9.33
CA LYS A 512 35.04 -21.03 9.87
C LYS A 512 35.04 -20.98 11.41
N GLY A 513 33.88 -21.23 12.02
CA GLY A 513 33.75 -21.58 13.44
C GLY A 513 32.63 -22.59 13.62
N ARG A 514 32.97 -23.81 14.01
CA ARG A 514 32.00 -24.85 14.39
C ARG A 514 31.40 -24.51 15.75
N SER A 515 30.07 -24.42 15.83
CA SER A 515 29.34 -24.76 17.05
C SER A 515 27.99 -25.39 16.69
N THR A 516 27.74 -26.54 17.31
CA THR A 516 26.53 -27.33 17.24
C THR A 516 25.52 -26.81 18.26
N ALA A 517 24.47 -26.15 17.80
CA ALA A 517 23.24 -25.96 18.55
C ALA A 517 22.06 -26.03 17.58
N LYS A 518 21.24 -27.06 17.74
CA LYS A 518 19.92 -27.18 17.09
C LYS A 518 19.02 -26.11 17.69
N ALA A 519 18.91 -24.95 17.05
CA ALA A 519 17.83 -24.02 17.33
C ALA A 519 16.58 -24.52 16.59
N GLY A 520 15.49 -24.70 17.33
CA GLY A 520 14.22 -25.20 16.83
C GLY A 520 13.73 -24.38 15.64
N ILE A 521 13.41 -25.07 14.55
CA ILE A 521 12.68 -24.52 13.42
C ILE A 521 11.28 -24.23 13.95
N VAL A 522 10.97 -22.96 14.14
CA VAL A 522 9.62 -22.54 14.42
C VAL A 522 8.90 -22.55 13.08
N GLU A 523 8.26 -23.66 12.74
CA GLU A 523 7.17 -23.70 11.76
C GLU A 523 6.08 -22.76 12.26
N LEU A 524 5.77 -21.72 11.50
CA LEU A 524 4.67 -20.82 11.82
C LEU A 524 3.90 -20.49 10.55
N ASP A 525 2.90 -21.32 10.27
CA ASP A 525 1.68 -20.93 9.56
C ASP A 525 1.02 -19.78 10.35
N MET A 526 1.41 -18.53 10.05
CA MET A 526 0.89 -17.36 10.76
C MET A 526 0.26 -16.40 9.76
N THR A 527 -1.04 -16.14 9.96
CA THR A 527 -1.79 -15.04 9.35
C THR A 527 -1.03 -13.71 9.47
N PRO A 528 -1.09 -12.77 8.50
CA PRO A 528 -0.58 -11.39 8.65
C PRO A 528 -0.95 -10.68 9.96
N LYS A 529 -2.14 -10.95 10.50
CA LYS A 529 -2.57 -10.44 11.81
C LYS A 529 -1.77 -11.06 12.96
N ALA A 530 -1.53 -12.37 12.91
CA ALA A 530 -0.68 -13.04 13.88
C ALA A 530 0.80 -12.66 13.72
N LEU A 531 1.28 -12.41 12.49
CA LEU A 531 2.59 -11.82 12.20
C LEU A 531 2.72 -10.44 12.84
N GLN A 532 1.73 -9.56 12.69
CA GLN A 532 1.74 -8.24 13.31
C GLN A 532 1.75 -8.33 14.86
N GLN A 533 0.95 -9.22 15.44
CA GLN A 533 1.00 -9.49 16.88
C GLN A 533 2.36 -10.05 17.31
N LYS A 534 2.95 -10.95 16.52
CA LYS A 534 4.27 -11.53 16.80
C LYS A 534 5.38 -10.50 16.71
N ILE A 535 5.33 -9.60 15.73
CA ILE A 535 6.22 -8.45 15.61
C ILE A 535 6.10 -7.59 16.86
N HIS A 536 4.88 -7.29 17.30
CA HIS A 536 4.68 -6.49 18.52
C HIS A 536 5.18 -7.20 19.80
N GLU A 537 4.94 -8.51 19.93
CA GLU A 537 5.49 -9.33 21.02
C GLU A 537 7.02 -9.32 21.02
N LEU A 538 7.63 -9.57 19.86
CA LEU A 538 9.08 -9.63 19.71
C LEU A 538 9.72 -8.26 19.89
N GLU A 539 9.08 -7.17 19.48
CA GLU A 539 9.52 -5.81 19.80
C GLU A 539 9.54 -5.58 21.31
N GLY A 540 8.49 -6.00 22.02
CA GLY A 540 8.43 -5.94 23.48
C GLY A 540 9.55 -6.77 24.13
N GLN A 541 9.81 -7.98 23.62
CA GLN A 541 10.89 -8.84 24.09
C GLN A 541 12.27 -8.25 23.79
N MET A 542 12.50 -7.74 22.58
CA MET A 542 13.74 -7.07 22.17
C MET A 542 14.05 -5.90 23.09
N MET A 543 13.05 -5.04 23.36
CA MET A 543 13.21 -3.90 24.26
C MET A 543 13.52 -4.35 25.69
N LYS A 544 12.93 -5.47 26.13
CA LYS A 544 13.22 -6.06 27.45
C LYS A 544 14.64 -6.60 27.56
N HIS A 545 15.13 -7.32 26.54
CA HIS A 545 16.52 -7.79 26.48
C HIS A 545 17.51 -6.61 26.43
N ALA A 546 17.20 -5.56 25.65
CA ALA A 546 17.99 -4.34 25.62
C ALA A 546 18.04 -3.63 26.99
N GLN A 547 16.91 -3.59 27.72
CA GLN A 547 16.86 -3.06 29.10
C GLN A 547 17.67 -3.91 30.09
N ASN A 548 17.70 -5.23 29.88
CA ASN A 548 18.46 -6.18 30.70
C ASN A 548 19.96 -6.24 30.35
N LEU A 549 20.44 -5.45 29.38
CA LEU A 549 21.82 -5.46 28.87
C LEU A 549 22.21 -6.78 28.14
N GLU A 550 21.21 -7.54 27.71
CA GLU A 550 21.32 -8.78 26.94
C GLU A 550 21.38 -8.43 25.44
N PHE A 551 22.47 -7.74 25.03
CA PHE A 551 22.57 -7.14 23.69
C PHE A 551 22.67 -8.16 22.56
N GLU A 552 23.25 -9.34 22.82
CA GLU A 552 23.35 -10.41 21.83
C GLU A 552 21.97 -11.01 21.54
N GLU A 553 21.17 -11.28 22.58
CA GLU A 553 19.79 -11.74 22.43
C GLU A 553 18.90 -10.67 21.79
N ALA A 554 19.06 -9.41 22.18
CA ALA A 554 18.33 -8.30 21.58
C ALA A 554 18.64 -8.16 20.08
N ALA A 555 19.92 -8.26 19.70
CA ALA A 555 20.33 -8.22 18.29
C ALA A 555 19.76 -9.39 17.48
N GLN A 556 19.73 -10.61 18.05
CA GLN A 556 19.10 -11.76 17.40
C GLN A 556 17.61 -11.53 17.18
N ILE A 557 16.89 -11.00 18.17
CA ILE A 557 15.46 -10.70 18.04
C ILE A 557 15.24 -9.55 17.04
N ARG A 558 16.12 -8.55 16.98
CA ARG A 558 16.08 -7.50 15.96
C ARG A 558 16.21 -8.07 14.55
N ASP A 559 17.19 -8.96 14.34
CA ASP A 559 17.40 -9.59 13.04
C ASP A 559 16.20 -10.46 12.65
N GLN A 560 15.57 -11.15 13.63
CA GLN A 560 14.30 -11.86 13.45
C GLN A 560 13.14 -10.92 13.15
N LEU A 561 13.06 -9.76 13.81
CA LEU A 561 12.05 -8.73 13.59
C LEU A 561 12.16 -8.13 12.19
N HIS A 562 13.38 -7.84 11.72
CA HIS A 562 13.61 -7.41 10.34
C HIS A 562 13.10 -8.45 9.35
N GLN A 563 13.43 -9.72 9.57
CA GLN A 563 12.91 -10.80 8.74
C GLN A 563 11.38 -10.86 8.77
N LEU A 564 10.76 -10.81 9.94
CA LEU A 564 9.30 -10.86 10.08
C LEU A 564 8.61 -9.63 9.46
N ARG A 565 9.23 -8.45 9.55
CA ARG A 565 8.73 -7.22 8.90
C ARG A 565 8.84 -7.32 7.38
N GLU A 566 9.96 -7.81 6.85
CA GLU A 566 10.09 -8.10 5.41
C GLU A 566 9.02 -9.10 4.95
N LEU A 567 8.75 -10.14 5.76
CA LEU A 567 7.69 -11.12 5.47
C LEU A 567 6.29 -10.49 5.53
N PHE A 568 6.04 -9.61 6.49
CA PHE A 568 4.78 -8.89 6.60
C PHE A 568 4.55 -7.98 5.39
N ILE A 569 5.59 -7.29 4.90
CA ILE A 569 5.53 -6.47 3.69
C ILE A 569 5.29 -7.32 2.45
N ALA A 570 5.90 -8.50 2.36
CA ALA A 570 5.67 -9.41 1.24
C ALA A 570 4.27 -10.05 1.26
N ALA A 571 3.64 -10.13 2.43
CA ALA A 571 2.32 -10.73 2.63
C ALA A 571 1.16 -9.71 2.65
N SER A 572 1.46 -8.42 2.80
CA SER A 572 0.50 -7.29 2.76
C SER A 572 0.44 -6.70 1.36
#